data_AF-A0A964DCW7-F1
#
_entry.id   AF-A0A964DCW7-F1
#
_cell.length_a   1.000
_cell.length_b   1.000
_cell.length_c   1.000
_cell.angle_alpha   90.00
_cell.angle_beta   90.00
_cell.angle_gamma   90.00
#
_symmetry.space_group_name_H-M   'P 1'
#
loop_
_entity.id
_entity.type
_entity.pdbx_description
1 polymer ?
#
loop_
_entity_poly.entity_id
_entity_poly.type
_entity_poly.pdbx_seq_one_letter_code
_entity_poly.pdbx_strand_id
1 'polypeptide(L)' 'MKTNKSSTQTADVKEQRNKATICATVSPWLKNRLERMVDGKEFSSVSDIVSLACHEFLIRHFPDQDE' A
#
# COMPACT_ATOMS: atom_id res chain seq x y z
N MET A 1 26.46 -32.01 -30.69
CA MET A 1 25.45 -32.68 -29.86
C MET A 1 25.28 -31.87 -28.58
N LYS A 2 24.04 -31.73 -28.13
CA LYS A 2 23.50 -30.61 -27.34
C LYS A 2 24.02 -30.61 -25.89
N THR A 3 24.47 -29.46 -25.41
CA THR A 3 24.71 -29.21 -23.98
C THR A 3 23.38 -28.92 -23.31
N ASN A 4 22.96 -29.79 -22.39
CA ASN A 4 21.80 -29.54 -21.55
C ASN A 4 22.18 -28.47 -20.51
N LYS A 5 21.73 -27.23 -20.75
CA LYS A 5 21.61 -26.23 -19.68
C LYS A 5 20.54 -26.74 -18.72
N SER A 6 20.96 -27.20 -17.54
CA SER A 6 20.05 -27.37 -16.41
C SER A 6 19.35 -26.05 -16.15
N SER A 7 18.07 -25.99 -16.50
CA SER A 7 17.17 -24.94 -16.07
C SER A 7 17.00 -25.05 -14.56
N THR A 8 17.82 -24.31 -13.82
CA THR A 8 17.57 -24.06 -12.39
C THR A 8 16.27 -23.27 -12.30
N GLN A 9 15.18 -23.95 -11.94
CA GLN A 9 13.94 -23.33 -11.48
C GLN A 9 14.28 -22.46 -10.26
N THR A 10 14.27 -21.14 -10.42
CA THR A 10 14.21 -20.22 -9.28
C THR A 10 12.84 -20.38 -8.64
N ALA A 11 12.83 -20.97 -7.45
CA ALA A 11 11.65 -21.05 -6.60
C ALA A 11 11.14 -19.63 -6.31
N ASP A 12 9.93 -19.35 -6.76
CA ASP A 12 9.17 -18.16 -6.42
C ASP A 12 8.90 -18.22 -4.90
N VAL A 13 9.73 -17.56 -4.10
CA VAL A 13 9.46 -17.37 -2.67
C VAL A 13 8.23 -16.46 -2.61
N LYS A 14 7.06 -17.08 -2.49
CA LYS A 14 5.78 -16.39 -2.33
C LYS A 14 5.78 -15.73 -0.96
N GLU A 15 6.39 -14.55 -0.89
CA GLU A 15 6.41 -13.69 0.28
C GLU A 15 4.95 -13.45 0.71
N GLN A 16 4.58 -13.96 1.88
CA GLN A 16 3.25 -13.76 2.42
C GLN A 16 3.09 -12.28 2.78
N ARG A 17 2.61 -11.48 1.81
CA ARG A 17 2.27 -10.09 2.04
C ARG A 17 1.08 -10.05 2.99
N ASN A 18 1.32 -9.74 4.27
CA ASN A 18 0.28 -9.49 5.25
C ASN A 18 -0.40 -8.15 4.96
N LYS A 19 -1.20 -8.12 3.90
CA LYS A 19 -1.92 -6.94 3.42
C LYS A 19 -3.42 -7.23 3.43
N ALA A 20 -4.18 -6.32 4.03
CA ALA A 20 -5.64 -6.31 3.94
C ALA A 20 -6.09 -5.22 2.96
N THR A 21 -7.15 -5.48 2.20
CA THR A 21 -7.80 -4.47 1.35
C THR A 21 -8.96 -3.84 2.11
N ILE A 22 -8.99 -2.51 2.14
CA ILE A 22 -10.05 -1.73 2.78
C ILE A 22 -10.84 -1.01 1.68
N CYS A 23 -12.17 -1.14 1.70
CA CYS A 23 -13.09 -0.45 0.79
C CYS A 23 -13.95 0.54 1.57
N ALA A 24 -14.04 1.78 1.11
CA ALA A 24 -14.85 2.82 1.74
C ALA A 24 -15.53 3.71 0.70
N THR A 25 -16.74 4.15 1.00
CA THR A 25 -17.45 5.17 0.21
C THR A 25 -17.06 6.55 0.72
N VAL A 26 -16.56 7.40 -0.19
CA VAL A 26 -16.16 8.78 0.11
C VAL A 26 -16.86 9.75 -0.85
N SER A 27 -16.88 11.03 -0.50
CA SER A 27 -17.39 12.05 -1.41
C SER A 27 -16.54 12.14 -2.69
N PRO A 28 -17.15 12.43 -3.86
CA PRO A 28 -16.39 12.62 -5.09
C PRO A 28 -15.32 13.72 -4.98
N TRP A 29 -15.61 14.77 -4.21
CA TRP A 29 -14.66 15.84 -3.94
C TRP A 29 -13.40 15.33 -3.24
N LEU A 30 -13.54 14.47 -2.23
CA LEU A 30 -12.40 13.92 -1.50
C LEU A 30 -11.56 13.02 -2.41
N LYS A 31 -12.20 12.12 -3.18
CA LYS A 31 -11.50 11.28 -4.15
C LYS A 31 -10.67 12.12 -5.13
N ASN A 32 -11.30 13.13 -5.75
CA ASN A 32 -10.63 14.01 -6.70
C ASN A 32 -9.47 14.79 -6.08
N ARG A 33 -9.60 15.18 -4.81
CA ARG A 33 -8.52 15.86 -4.08
C ARG A 33 -7.32 14.95 -3.88
N LEU A 34 -7.54 13.69 -3.47
CA LEU A 34 -6.48 12.69 -3.28
C LEU A 34 -5.77 12.36 -4.60
N GLU A 35 -6.52 12.19 -5.68
CA GLU A 35 -5.95 11.91 -7.01
C GLU A 35 -5.05 13.06 -7.49
N ARG A 36 -5.45 14.32 -7.29
CA ARG A 36 -4.62 15.49 -7.64
C ARG A 36 -3.29 15.53 -6.88
N MET A 37 -3.26 15.06 -5.63
CA MET A 37 -2.02 15.02 -4.83
C MET A 37 -1.06 13.93 -5.34
N VAL A 38 -1.61 12.82 -5.83
CA VAL A 38 -0.81 11.77 -6.51
C VAL A 38 -0.32 12.27 -7.86
N ASP A 39 -1.17 12.93 -8.65
CA ASP A 39 -0.79 13.52 -9.95
C ASP A 39 0.29 14.60 -9.79
N GLY A 40 0.22 15.38 -8.71
CA GLY A 40 1.23 16.37 -8.31
C GLY A 40 2.56 15.76 -7.85
N LYS A 41 2.66 14.42 -7.77
CA LYS A 41 3.81 13.67 -7.25
C LYS A 41 4.19 14.02 -5.81
N GLU A 42 3.24 14.56 -5.04
CA GLU A 42 3.40 14.74 -3.59
C GLU A 42 3.38 13.40 -2.87
N PHE A 43 2.65 12.42 -3.43
CA PHE A 43 2.51 11.07 -2.90
C PHE A 43 2.63 10.01 -3.98
N SER A 44 3.04 8.80 -3.57
CA SER A 44 3.26 7.68 -4.49
C SER A 44 1.96 7.07 -5.03
N SER A 45 0.89 7.09 -4.22
CA SER A 45 -0.42 6.53 -4.56
C SER A 45 -1.50 6.99 -3.59
N VAL A 46 -2.77 6.77 -3.93
CA VAL A 46 -3.88 7.03 -2.99
C VAL A 46 -3.78 6.14 -1.75
N SER A 47 -3.28 4.91 -1.90
CA SER A 47 -3.08 3.99 -0.77
C SER A 47 -2.07 4.53 0.25
N ASP A 48 -1.04 5.23 -0.22
CA ASP A 48 -0.01 5.85 0.62
C ASP A 48 -0.61 6.97 1.47
N ILE A 49 -1.38 7.86 0.84
CA ILE A 49 -2.09 8.96 1.52
C ILE A 49 -3.04 8.40 2.58
N VAL A 50 -3.86 7.40 2.23
CA VAL A 50 -4.83 6.82 3.17
C VAL A 50 -4.11 6.12 4.33
N SER A 51 -3.00 5.43 4.08
CA SER A 51 -2.23 4.76 5.13
C SER A 51 -1.65 5.76 6.13
N LEU A 52 -1.06 6.86 5.64
CA LEU A 52 -0.55 7.95 6.48
C LEU A 52 -1.67 8.61 7.28
N ALA A 53 -2.78 8.95 6.62
CA ALA A 53 -3.93 9.58 7.28
C ALA A 53 -4.54 8.69 8.37
N CYS A 54 -4.66 7.38 8.12
CA CYS A 54 -5.12 6.43 9.13
C CYS A 54 -4.15 6.33 10.31
N HIS A 55 -2.84 6.30 10.05
CA HIS A 55 -1.83 6.25 11.11
C HIS A 55 -1.85 7.52 11.98
N GLU A 56 -1.88 8.71 11.37
CA GLU A 56 -1.98 9.98 12.08
C GLU A 56 -3.27 10.08 12.89
N PHE A 57 -4.40 9.64 12.31
CA PHE A 57 -5.69 9.63 13.00
C PHE A 57 -5.64 8.74 14.24
N LEU A 58 -5.08 7.53 14.13
CA LEU A 58 -4.95 6.60 15.25
C LEU A 58 -4.06 7.18 16.35
N ILE A 59 -2.86 7.66 16.02
CA ILE A 59 -1.95 8.28 17.01
C ILE A 59 -2.64 9.44 17.73
N ARG A 60 -3.39 10.26 17.00
CA ARG A 60 -4.01 11.47 17.54
C ARG A 60 -5.22 11.19 18.45
N HIS A 61 -6.02 10.19 18.12
CA HIS A 61 -7.30 9.95 18.79
C HIS A 61 -7.31 8.72 19.70
N PHE A 62 -6.41 7.79 19.44
CA PHE A 62 -6.21 6.55 20.18
C PHE A 62 -4.71 6.38 20.44
N PRO A 63 -4.05 7.35 21.10
CA PRO A 63 -2.66 7.16 21.50
C PRO A 63 -2.62 5.89 22.35
N ASP A 64 -1.72 4.97 22.00
CA ASP A 64 -1.56 3.73 22.74
C ASP A 64 -1.39 4.07 24.22
N GLN A 65 -2.38 3.68 25.04
CA GLN A 65 -2.33 3.81 26.49
C GLN A 65 -1.47 2.66 26.99
N ASP A 66 -0.15 2.80 26.83
CA ASP A 66 0.89 1.91 27.33
C ASP A 66 0.83 0.44 26.83
N GLU A 67 1.92 -0.01 26.21
CA GLU A 67 2.34 -1.42 26.34
C GLU A 67 3.17 -1.54 27.63
#